data_AF-A0A7C4YE69-F1
#
_entry.id   AF-A0A7C4YE69-F1
#
_cell.length_a   1.000
_cell.length_b   1.000
_cell.length_c   1.000
_cell.angle_alpha   90.00
_cell.angle_beta   90.00
_cell.angle_gamma   90.00
#
_symmetry.space_group_name_H-M   'P 1'
#
loop_
_entity.id
_entity.type
_entity.pdbx_description
1 polymer ?
#
loop_
_entity_poly.entity_id
_entity_poly.type
_entity_poly.pdbx_seq_one_letter_code
_entity_poly.pdbx_strand_id
1 'polypeptide(L)'
;MANLKWVAGETLVTALSTELNSLANNTFSSLSAEIDNTTGLYPWMSLELYLASFTPGAGSPYVACWLVLCLDGTNYEKTPNGSSGDKPPDAIFPLEAGVAQASRIIIADIPIPPLKFKLVVQNKSGAALAATGNTLKYSRHYAQVV
;
A
#
# COMPACT_ATOMS: atom_id res chain seq x y z
N MET A 1 21.80 -29.93 3.87
CA MET A 1 21.43 -28.50 3.99
C MET A 1 20.05 -28.37 3.40
N ALA A 2 19.07 -27.88 4.15
CA ALA A 2 17.69 -27.75 3.64
C ALA A 2 17.58 -26.50 2.76
N ASN A 3 16.75 -26.54 1.72
CA ASN A 3 16.57 -25.40 0.82
C ASN A 3 15.43 -24.52 1.32
N LEU A 4 15.57 -23.20 1.22
CA LEU A 4 14.47 -22.26 1.43
C LEU A 4 13.89 -21.86 0.08
N LYS A 5 12.58 -22.07 -0.14
CA LYS A 5 11.89 -21.65 -1.36
C LYS A 5 10.65 -20.84 -1.04
N TRP A 6 10.33 -19.89 -1.90
CA TRP A 6 9.07 -19.17 -1.84
C TRP A 6 7.90 -20.07 -2.26
N VAL A 7 6.81 -20.02 -1.51
CA VAL A 7 5.51 -20.54 -1.93
C VAL A 7 4.83 -19.50 -2.78
N ALA A 8 4.00 -19.94 -3.74
CA ALA A 8 3.17 -19.03 -4.52
C ALA A 8 2.33 -18.16 -3.58
N GLY A 9 2.36 -16.85 -3.79
CA GLY A 9 1.55 -15.90 -3.04
C GLY A 9 0.06 -16.07 -3.31
N GLU A 10 -0.75 -15.53 -2.41
CA GLU A 10 -2.19 -15.47 -2.59
C GLU A 10 -2.55 -14.66 -3.85
N THR A 11 -3.72 -14.93 -4.42
CA THR A 11 -4.25 -14.13 -5.53
C THR A 11 -4.33 -12.65 -5.17
N LEU A 12 -4.07 -11.78 -6.14
CA LEU A 12 -4.01 -10.34 -5.92
C LEU A 12 -5.41 -9.77 -5.57
N VAL A 13 -5.54 -9.14 -4.41
CA VAL A 13 -6.80 -8.56 -3.89
C VAL A 13 -6.74 -7.04 -3.92
N THR A 14 -7.84 -6.37 -4.29
CA THR A 14 -7.93 -4.90 -4.28
C THR A 14 -8.20 -4.40 -2.86
N ALA A 15 -7.32 -3.54 -2.34
CA ALA A 15 -7.49 -2.90 -1.03
C ALA A 15 -8.11 -1.50 -1.15
N LEU A 16 -7.66 -0.71 -2.14
CA LEU A 16 -8.18 0.63 -2.40
C LEU A 16 -8.45 0.79 -3.90
N SER A 17 -9.55 1.46 -4.22
CA SER A 17 -9.94 1.83 -5.58
C SER A 17 -10.56 3.22 -5.61
N THR A 18 -11.86 3.33 -5.32
CA THR A 18 -12.60 4.59 -5.29
C THR A 18 -12.04 5.61 -4.29
N GLU A 19 -11.38 5.14 -3.25
CA GLU A 19 -10.69 5.95 -2.24
C GLU A 19 -9.51 6.75 -2.81
N LEU A 20 -8.99 6.34 -3.98
CA LEU A 20 -7.88 7.00 -4.68
C LEU A 20 -8.35 7.92 -5.82
N ASN A 21 -9.64 7.94 -6.12
CA ASN A 21 -10.20 8.74 -7.21
C ASN A 21 -10.12 10.23 -6.85
N SER A 22 -9.46 11.02 -7.70
CA SER A 22 -9.27 12.46 -7.47
C SER A 22 -8.62 12.80 -6.12
N LEU A 23 -7.87 11.86 -5.53
CA LEU A 23 -7.19 12.09 -4.26
C LEU A 23 -6.22 13.27 -4.41
N ALA A 24 -6.50 14.36 -3.70
CA ALA A 24 -5.74 15.59 -3.81
C ALA A 24 -4.30 15.41 -3.33
N ASN A 25 -3.39 16.26 -3.82
CA ASN A 25 -2.02 16.27 -3.34
C ASN A 25 -1.97 16.56 -1.82
N ASN A 26 -0.98 16.00 -1.12
CA ASN A 26 -0.81 16.07 0.32
C ASN A 26 -1.98 15.51 1.16
N THR A 27 -2.88 14.72 0.56
CA THR A 27 -4.06 14.18 1.23
C THR A 27 -3.96 12.67 1.40
N PHE A 28 -4.55 12.16 2.49
CA PHE A 28 -4.68 10.74 2.78
C PHE A 28 -5.99 10.19 2.22
N SER A 29 -5.97 8.97 1.70
CA SER A 29 -7.18 8.22 1.37
C SER A 29 -7.94 7.86 2.64
N SER A 30 -9.20 7.41 2.50
CA SER A 30 -9.82 6.61 3.56
C SER A 30 -9.07 5.28 3.72
N LEU A 31 -9.23 4.66 4.89
CA LEU A 31 -8.71 3.32 5.17
C LEU A 31 -9.34 2.28 4.25
N SER A 32 -8.57 1.26 3.89
CA SER A 32 -9.07 0.07 3.22
C SER A 32 -10.02 -0.74 4.11
N ALA A 33 -10.66 -1.74 3.52
CA ALA A 33 -11.24 -2.85 4.27
C ALA A 33 -10.17 -3.53 5.16
N GLU A 34 -10.63 -4.18 6.23
CA GLU A 34 -9.77 -4.98 7.11
C GLU A 34 -9.13 -6.14 6.33
N ILE A 35 -7.83 -6.31 6.50
CA ILE A 35 -7.04 -7.43 6.02
C ILE A 35 -6.68 -8.28 7.24
N ASP A 36 -7.16 -9.52 7.26
CA ASP A 36 -6.99 -10.43 8.40
C ASP A 36 -5.84 -11.41 8.14
N ASN A 37 -4.73 -11.25 8.88
CA ASN A 37 -3.59 -12.17 8.86
C ASN A 37 -3.45 -13.00 10.16
N THR A 38 -4.51 -13.08 10.98
CA THR A 38 -4.48 -13.82 12.25
C THR A 38 -4.51 -15.34 12.06
N THR A 39 -5.01 -15.81 10.92
CA THR A 39 -5.11 -17.24 10.56
C THR A 39 -4.14 -17.62 9.44
N GLY A 40 -3.95 -16.74 8.45
CA GLY A 40 -3.03 -16.97 7.33
C GLY A 40 -1.55 -16.95 7.74
N LEU A 41 -1.21 -16.14 8.76
CA LEU A 41 0.14 -16.03 9.34
C LEU A 41 1.24 -15.80 8.30
N TYR A 42 0.92 -15.11 7.20
CA TYR A 42 1.88 -14.78 6.17
C TYR A 42 2.88 -13.75 6.71
N PRO A 43 4.20 -13.95 6.57
CA PRO A 43 5.18 -12.98 7.08
C PRO A 43 5.41 -11.80 6.13
N TRP A 44 5.03 -11.94 4.85
CA TRP A 44 5.31 -10.94 3.81
C TRP A 44 4.06 -10.61 2.99
N MET A 45 4.04 -9.38 2.49
CA MET A 45 3.05 -8.87 1.55
C MET A 45 3.73 -8.10 0.43
N SER A 46 3.22 -8.27 -0.79
CA SER A 46 3.54 -7.42 -1.93
C SER A 46 2.38 -6.48 -2.21
N LEU A 47 2.69 -5.23 -2.53
CA LEU A 47 1.72 -4.21 -2.93
C LEU A 47 1.92 -3.81 -4.39
N GLU A 48 0.83 -3.73 -5.15
CA GLU A 48 0.79 -3.17 -6.49
C GLU A 48 -0.03 -1.88 -6.46
N LEU A 49 0.62 -0.76 -6.77
CA LEU A 49 -0.06 0.50 -7.04
C LEU A 49 -0.17 0.67 -8.56
N TYR A 50 -1.40 0.78 -9.04
CA TYR A 50 -1.71 1.21 -10.39
C TYR A 50 -2.37 2.59 -10.33
N LEU A 51 -1.81 3.53 -11.08
CA LEU A 51 -2.37 4.87 -11.27
C LEU A 51 -2.76 5.02 -12.74
N ALA A 52 -4.00 5.45 -12.98
CA ALA A 52 -4.42 5.84 -14.31
C ALA A 52 -3.66 7.10 -14.75
N SER A 53 -3.68 7.40 -16.06
CA SER A 53 -2.85 8.47 -16.62
C SER A 53 -3.13 9.82 -15.96
N PHE A 54 -2.07 10.42 -15.43
CA PHE A 54 -2.05 11.78 -14.89
C PHE A 54 -0.62 12.32 -14.98
N THR A 55 -0.45 13.61 -14.69
CA THR A 55 0.88 14.27 -14.70
C THR A 55 1.30 14.56 -13.27
N PRO A 56 2.26 13.80 -12.70
CA PRO A 56 2.88 14.15 -11.43
C PRO A 56 3.59 15.51 -11.49
N GLY A 57 3.60 16.22 -10.36
CA GLY A 57 4.30 17.49 -10.20
C GLY A 57 5.83 17.34 -10.27
N ALA A 58 6.52 18.48 -10.30
CA ALA A 58 7.98 18.53 -10.31
C ALA A 58 8.61 18.04 -8.98
N GLY A 59 9.89 17.66 -9.02
CA GLY A 59 10.65 17.21 -7.86
C GLY A 59 10.71 15.70 -7.75
N SER A 60 10.50 15.16 -6.54
CA SER A 60 10.48 13.72 -6.26
C SER A 60 9.06 13.28 -5.89
N PRO A 61 8.13 13.18 -6.86
CA PRO A 61 6.77 12.77 -6.58
C PRO A 61 6.70 11.31 -6.15
N TYR A 62 5.86 11.01 -5.16
CA TYR A 62 5.63 9.65 -4.72
C TYR A 62 4.23 9.46 -4.16
N VAL A 63 3.85 8.21 -4.00
CA VAL A 63 2.70 7.80 -3.21
C VAL A 63 3.22 6.96 -2.05
N ALA A 64 2.78 7.25 -0.83
CA ALA A 64 3.22 6.52 0.35
C ALA A 64 2.06 5.70 0.91
N CYS A 65 2.36 4.52 1.46
CA CYS A 65 1.38 3.60 2.04
C CYS A 65 1.80 3.23 3.46
N TRP A 66 0.79 3.13 4.33
CA TRP A 66 0.93 2.69 5.70
C TRP A 66 0.02 1.51 5.99
N LEU A 67 0.54 0.53 6.71
CA LEU A 67 -0.21 -0.45 7.46
C LEU A 67 -0.70 0.21 8.74
N VAL A 68 -1.99 0.09 9.02
CA VAL A 68 -2.63 0.52 10.27
C VAL A 68 -3.04 -0.74 11.02
N LEU A 69 -2.25 -1.09 12.03
CA LEU A 69 -2.33 -2.34 12.77
C LEU A 69 -3.45 -2.33 13.82
N CYS A 70 -4.00 -3.51 14.10
CA CYS A 70 -4.96 -3.75 15.17
C CYS A 70 -4.41 -4.84 16.10
N LEU A 71 -3.85 -4.42 17.24
CA LEU A 71 -3.13 -5.31 18.15
C LEU A 71 -4.06 -6.11 19.07
N ASP A 72 -5.19 -5.52 19.49
CA ASP A 72 -6.16 -6.14 20.39
C ASP A 72 -7.34 -6.81 19.64
N GLY A 73 -7.30 -6.80 18.30
CA GLY A 73 -8.33 -7.36 17.43
C GLY A 73 -9.58 -6.50 17.24
N THR A 74 -9.68 -5.34 17.91
CA THR A 74 -10.86 -4.45 17.83
C THR A 74 -10.49 -2.99 17.52
N ASN A 75 -9.39 -2.49 18.05
CA ASN A 75 -8.95 -1.10 17.95
C ASN A 75 -7.71 -0.98 17.06
N TYR A 76 -7.83 -0.13 16.06
CA TYR A 76 -6.74 0.21 15.15
C TYR A 76 -5.85 1.29 15.75
N GLU A 77 -4.55 1.22 15.43
CA GLU A 77 -3.63 2.29 15.76
C GLU A 77 -4.04 3.63 15.11
N LYS A 78 -3.47 4.73 15.60
CA LYS A 78 -3.72 6.06 15.05
C LYS A 78 -3.43 6.06 13.55
N THR A 79 -4.45 6.37 12.75
CA THR A 79 -4.28 6.54 11.30
C THR A 79 -3.40 7.76 11.02
N PRO A 80 -2.33 7.62 10.21
CA PRO A 80 -1.52 8.74 9.77
C PRO A 80 -2.37 9.83 9.13
N ASN A 81 -2.08 11.09 9.46
CA ASN A 81 -2.83 12.25 8.97
C ASN A 81 -1.94 13.46 8.67
N GLY A 82 -0.61 13.28 8.67
CA GLY A 82 0.37 14.32 8.40
C GLY A 82 0.72 15.15 9.63
N SER A 83 0.36 14.69 10.83
CA SER A 83 0.72 15.36 12.09
C SER A 83 2.06 14.86 12.62
N SER A 84 2.64 15.65 13.53
CA SER A 84 3.82 15.19 14.27
C SER A 84 3.51 13.89 15.03
N GLY A 85 4.46 12.95 15.01
CA GLY A 85 4.34 11.65 15.66
C GLY A 85 3.71 10.54 14.81
N ASP A 86 3.37 10.79 13.55
CA ASP A 86 3.01 9.72 12.62
C ASP A 86 4.21 8.79 12.37
N LYS A 87 3.96 7.48 12.35
CA LYS A 87 4.99 6.49 12.02
C LYS A 87 5.44 6.65 10.55
N PRO A 88 6.69 6.27 10.21
CA PRO A 88 7.14 6.29 8.82
C PRO A 88 6.27 5.38 7.92
N PRO A 89 6.21 5.66 6.61
CA PRO A 89 5.50 4.81 5.66
C PRO A 89 6.14 3.43 5.58
N ASP A 90 5.31 2.40 5.40
CA ASP A 90 5.76 1.02 5.22
C ASP A 90 6.12 0.73 3.76
N ALA A 91 5.58 1.50 2.81
CA ALA A 91 5.96 1.44 1.40
C ALA A 91 5.91 2.83 0.74
N ILE A 92 6.85 3.07 -0.18
CA ILE A 92 6.92 4.29 -1.00
C ILE A 92 6.94 3.87 -2.46
N PHE A 93 6.00 4.38 -3.24
CA PHE A 93 5.88 4.18 -4.69
C PHE A 93 6.42 5.44 -5.40
N PRO A 94 7.67 5.42 -5.90
CA PRO A 94 8.24 6.57 -6.60
C PRO A 94 7.57 6.78 -7.95
N LEU A 95 7.30 8.04 -8.31
CA LEU A 95 6.71 8.40 -9.59
C LEU A 95 7.72 9.17 -10.44
N GLU A 96 7.54 9.09 -11.76
CA GLU A 96 8.30 9.91 -12.69
C GLU A 96 7.65 11.30 -12.81
N ALA A 97 8.43 12.35 -12.59
CA ALA A 97 7.94 13.73 -12.58
C ALA A 97 7.64 14.24 -14.00
N GLY A 98 6.58 15.03 -14.14
CA GLY A 98 6.33 15.86 -15.33
C GLY A 98 5.90 15.12 -16.59
N VAL A 99 5.75 13.80 -16.56
CA VAL A 99 5.29 13.00 -17.71
C VAL A 99 3.87 12.51 -17.45
N ALA A 100 2.96 12.79 -18.38
CA ALA A 100 1.60 12.27 -18.34
C ALA A 100 1.61 10.79 -18.75
N GLN A 101 1.46 9.90 -17.77
CA GLN A 101 1.46 8.46 -18.04
C GLN A 101 0.67 7.68 -16.99
N ALA A 102 0.16 6.52 -17.39
CA ALA A 102 -0.28 5.52 -16.43
C ALA A 102 0.96 4.84 -15.82
N SER A 103 0.90 4.49 -14.54
CA SER A 103 2.03 3.89 -13.85
C SER A 103 1.58 2.65 -13.09
N ARG A 104 2.40 1.60 -13.14
CA ARG A 104 2.26 0.41 -12.30
C ARG A 104 3.56 0.19 -11.56
N ILE A 105 3.49 0.20 -10.23
CA ILE A 105 4.66 0.07 -9.36
C ILE A 105 4.36 -1.04 -8.36
N ILE A 106 5.32 -1.94 -8.18
CA ILE A 106 5.22 -3.08 -7.27
C ILE A 106 6.30 -2.92 -6.21
N ILE A 107 5.91 -2.99 -4.94
CA ILE A 107 6.82 -3.10 -3.80
C ILE A 107 6.57 -4.49 -3.19
N ALA A 108 7.57 -5.36 -3.26
CA ALA A 108 7.49 -6.72 -2.75
C ALA A 108 8.08 -6.83 -1.33
N ASP A 109 7.80 -7.95 -0.68
CA ASP A 109 8.43 -8.38 0.57
C ASP A 109 8.29 -7.41 1.76
N ILE A 110 7.16 -6.71 1.84
CA ILE A 110 6.83 -5.86 2.99
C ILE A 110 6.53 -6.79 4.18
N PRO A 111 7.24 -6.65 5.31
CA PRO A 111 6.99 -7.48 6.48
C PRO A 111 5.62 -7.13 7.07
N ILE A 112 4.82 -8.15 7.36
CA ILE A 112 3.51 -7.99 7.98
C ILE A 112 3.41 -8.80 9.27
N PRO A 113 2.76 -8.28 10.33
CA PRO A 113 2.55 -9.03 11.55
C PRO A 113 1.37 -10.02 11.41
N PRO A 114 1.26 -11.02 12.30
CA PRO A 114 0.13 -11.94 12.38
C PRO A 114 -1.08 -11.27 13.06
N LEU A 115 -1.46 -10.09 12.57
CA LEU A 115 -2.53 -9.25 13.12
C LEU A 115 -3.54 -8.88 12.04
N LYS A 116 -4.65 -8.29 12.45
CA LYS A 116 -5.53 -7.55 11.55
C LYS A 116 -4.91 -6.19 11.25
N PHE A 117 -5.03 -5.73 10.01
CA PHE A 117 -4.55 -4.41 9.61
C PHE A 117 -5.38 -3.81 8.47
N LYS A 118 -5.23 -2.52 8.26
CA LYS A 118 -5.79 -1.78 7.13
C LYS A 118 -4.68 -1.03 6.40
N LEU A 119 -4.94 -0.62 5.17
CA LEU A 119 -4.03 0.19 4.37
C LEU A 119 -4.57 1.60 4.21
N VAL A 120 -3.69 2.59 4.29
CA VAL A 120 -3.98 3.97 3.94
C VAL A 120 -2.87 4.52 3.06
N VAL A 121 -3.25 5.34 2.09
CA VAL A 121 -2.32 5.92 1.14
C VAL A 121 -2.32 7.44 1.27
N GLN A 122 -1.14 8.05 1.18
CA GLN A 122 -0.99 9.49 1.00
C GLN A 122 -0.51 9.79 -0.42
N ASN A 123 -1.23 10.70 -1.08
CA ASN A 123 -0.76 11.24 -2.34
C ASN A 123 0.26 12.37 -2.08
N LYS A 124 1.51 12.15 -2.49
CA LYS A 124 2.60 13.13 -2.48
C LYS A 124 3.16 13.33 -3.89
N SER A 125 2.33 13.12 -4.91
CA SER A 125 2.72 13.20 -6.31
C SER A 125 2.85 14.63 -6.84
N GLY A 126 2.49 15.65 -6.06
CA GLY A 126 2.48 17.05 -6.51
C GLY A 126 1.25 17.44 -7.35
N ALA A 127 0.35 16.50 -7.66
CA ALA A 127 -0.91 16.72 -8.38
C ALA A 127 -2.03 15.86 -7.78
N ALA A 128 -3.29 16.14 -8.14
CA ALA A 128 -4.38 15.22 -7.82
C ALA A 128 -4.28 13.96 -8.69
N LEU A 129 -4.61 12.80 -8.12
CA LEU A 129 -4.68 11.55 -8.88
C LEU A 129 -5.84 11.59 -9.89
N ALA A 130 -5.79 10.71 -10.89
CA ALA A 130 -6.86 10.58 -11.87
C ALA A 130 -8.22 10.31 -11.22
N ALA A 131 -9.31 10.75 -11.86
CA ALA A 131 -10.66 10.63 -11.29
C ALA A 131 -11.17 9.18 -11.23
N THR A 132 -10.58 8.27 -12.00
CA THR A 132 -10.97 6.86 -12.05
C THR A 132 -9.78 6.00 -12.44
N GLY A 133 -9.83 4.71 -12.10
CA GLY A 133 -8.88 3.72 -12.59
C GLY A 133 -7.61 3.59 -11.76
N ASN A 134 -7.53 4.23 -10.59
CA ASN A 134 -6.44 4.00 -9.65
C ASN A 134 -6.77 2.80 -8.75
N THR A 135 -5.80 1.95 -8.47
CA THR A 135 -5.98 0.84 -7.53
C THR A 135 -4.72 0.59 -6.71
N LEU A 136 -4.89 0.31 -5.41
CA LEU A 136 -3.88 -0.37 -4.59
C LEU A 136 -4.33 -1.81 -4.37
N LYS A 137 -3.47 -2.75 -4.69
CA LYS A 137 -3.72 -4.18 -4.51
C LYS A 137 -2.62 -4.83 -3.68
N TYR A 138 -2.95 -5.96 -3.06
CA TYR A 138 -2.00 -6.71 -2.24
C TYR A 138 -2.06 -8.21 -2.52
N SER A 139 -0.95 -8.88 -2.26
CA SER A 139 -0.82 -10.34 -2.24
C SER A 139 0.08 -10.73 -1.07
N ARG A 140 -0.31 -11.70 -0.26
CA ARG A 140 0.47 -12.18 0.88
C ARG A 140 1.17 -13.48 0.52
N HIS A 141 2.37 -13.70 1.04
CA HIS A 141 3.20 -14.85 0.68
C HIS A 141 4.13 -15.27 1.81
N TYR A 142 4.69 -16.46 1.69
CA TYR A 142 5.61 -17.05 2.67
C TYR A 142 6.66 -17.95 2.00
N ALA A 143 7.77 -18.18 2.70
CA ALA A 143 8.79 -19.14 2.33
C ALA A 143 8.61 -20.44 3.13
N GLN A 144 8.92 -21.57 2.50
CA GLN A 144 8.92 -22.89 3.12
C GLN A 144 10.30 -23.52 3.02
N VAL A 145 10.64 -24.33 4.03
CA VAL A 145 11.84 -25.17 4.01
C VAL A 145 11.47 -26.48 3.32
N VAL A 146 12.26 -26.87 2.33
CA VAL A 146 12.06 -28.05 1.47
C VAL A 146 13.34 -28.87 1.32
#